data_AF-A0A926GHW9-F1
#
_entry.id   AF-A0A926GHW9-F1
#
_cell.length_a   1.000
_cell.length_b   1.000
_cell.length_c   1.000
_cell.angle_alpha   90.00
_cell.angle_beta   90.00
_cell.angle_gamma   90.00
#
_symmetry.space_group_name_H-M   'P 1'
#
loop_
_entity.id
_entity.type
_entity.pdbx_description
1 polymer ?
#
loop_
_entity_poly.entity_id
_entity_poly.type
_entity_poly.pdbx_seq_one_letter_code
_entity_poly.pdbx_strand_id
1 'polypeptide(L)'
;MPTAVLGTNRASGRTITEQFHAFDAHNPHVYRALERMAARRLAAGATRVSLKDLFEDLRRQLPYGVAGLNNNFTALHARRLIDDHPHWAGVFELRRRRAA
;
A
#
# COMPACT_ATOMS: atom_id res chain seq x y z
N MET A 1 -29.89 20.95 5.87
CA MET A 1 -28.52 20.61 6.31
C MET A 1 -28.52 19.15 6.75
N PRO A 2 -27.91 18.19 6.02
CA PRO A 2 -27.82 16.83 6.52
C PRO A 2 -26.42 16.57 7.06
N THR A 3 -26.34 16.37 8.37
CA THR A 3 -25.23 15.75 9.08
C THR A 3 -25.15 14.28 8.68
N ALA A 4 -24.13 13.90 7.91
CA ALA A 4 -23.85 12.52 7.56
C ALA A 4 -23.28 11.80 8.79
N VAL A 5 -24.10 10.92 9.37
CA VAL A 5 -23.72 9.96 10.39
C VAL A 5 -22.71 8.99 9.76
N LEU A 6 -21.50 8.93 10.33
CA LEU A 6 -20.47 7.95 9.99
C LEU A 6 -21.00 6.54 10.27
N GLY A 7 -21.43 5.87 9.21
CA GLY A 7 -21.89 4.49 9.24
C GLY A 7 -20.75 3.54 9.61
N THR A 8 -20.86 2.94 10.78
CA THR A 8 -20.18 1.71 11.13
C THR A 8 -20.71 0.56 10.27
N ASN A 9 -19.82 -0.03 9.49
CA ASN A 9 -19.78 -1.45 9.16
C ASN A 9 -21.08 -2.10 8.63
N ARG A 10 -21.35 -1.92 7.34
CA ARG A 10 -21.92 -2.99 6.51
C ARG A 10 -21.00 -3.22 5.33
N ALA A 11 -20.64 -4.49 5.12
CA ALA A 11 -20.01 -5.02 3.91
C ALA A 11 -20.70 -4.43 2.68
N SER A 12 -20.17 -3.30 2.21
CA SER A 12 -20.58 -2.70 0.95
C SER A 12 -19.87 -3.55 -0.09
N GLY A 13 -20.58 -4.01 -1.13
CA GLY A 13 -20.01 -4.82 -2.22
C GLY A 13 -18.96 -4.10 -3.08
N ARG A 14 -18.14 -3.24 -2.47
CA ARG A 14 -16.97 -2.61 -3.06
C ARG A 14 -15.82 -3.59 -3.05
N THR A 15 -15.29 -3.84 -4.22
CA THR A 15 -14.10 -4.65 -4.45
C THR A 15 -12.94 -4.13 -3.60
N ILE A 16 -11.96 -4.99 -3.31
CA ILE A 16 -10.74 -4.60 -2.57
C ILE A 16 -10.06 -3.39 -3.25
N THR A 17 -10.15 -3.31 -4.58
CA THR A 17 -9.67 -2.21 -5.41
C THR A 17 -10.36 -0.88 -5.09
N GLU A 18 -11.69 -0.85 -4.99
CA GLU A 18 -12.44 0.38 -4.66
C GLU A 18 -12.16 0.85 -3.23
N GLN A 19 -12.04 -0.08 -2.29
CA GLN A 19 -11.64 0.24 -0.91
C GLN A 19 -10.22 0.81 -0.86
N PHE A 20 -9.32 0.25 -1.67
CA PHE A 20 -7.96 0.77 -1.85
C PHE A 20 -7.97 2.19 -2.42
N HIS A 21 -8.72 2.47 -3.48
CA HIS A 21 -8.79 3.82 -4.06
C HIS A 21 -9.35 4.84 -3.07
N ALA A 22 -10.40 4.47 -2.32
CA ALA A 22 -10.95 5.32 -1.28
C ALA A 22 -9.92 5.59 -0.18
N PHE A 23 -9.19 4.56 0.26
CA PHE A 23 -8.13 4.68 1.26
C PHE A 23 -6.97 5.55 0.77
N ASP A 24 -6.50 5.33 -0.45
CA ASP A 24 -5.39 6.05 -1.07
C ASP A 24 -5.72 7.53 -1.27
N ALA A 25 -6.95 7.84 -1.70
CA ALA A 25 -7.45 9.20 -1.82
C ALA A 25 -7.50 9.94 -0.47
N HIS A 26 -7.84 9.25 0.62
CA HIS A 26 -7.82 9.81 1.97
C HIS A 26 -6.40 9.88 2.56
N ASN A 27 -5.48 9.05 2.09
CA ASN A 27 -4.14 8.90 2.65
C ASN A 27 -3.04 9.01 1.57
N PRO A 28 -2.96 10.11 0.80
CA PRO A 28 -1.97 10.26 -0.27
C PRO A 28 -0.53 10.25 0.27
N HIS A 29 -0.35 10.57 1.57
CA HIS A 29 0.93 10.53 2.25
C HIS A 29 1.47 9.10 2.43
N VAL A 30 0.60 8.08 2.51
CA VAL A 30 1.00 6.67 2.62
C VAL A 30 1.71 6.22 1.35
N TYR A 31 1.10 6.48 0.19
CA TYR A 31 1.71 6.18 -1.10
C TYR A 31 3.07 6.85 -1.27
N ARG A 32 3.14 8.16 -1.01
CA ARG A 32 4.39 8.94 -1.09
C ARG A 32 5.45 8.47 -0.10
N ALA A 33 5.07 7.97 1.07
CA ALA A 33 6.01 7.41 2.03
C ALA A 33 6.58 6.07 1.52
N LEU A 34 5.71 5.18 1.04
CA LEU A 34 6.11 3.89 0.47
C LEU A 34 7.05 4.07 -0.73
N GLU A 35 6.70 4.98 -1.66
CA GLU A 35 7.52 5.31 -2.82
C GLU A 35 8.92 5.81 -2.39
N ARG A 36 8.97 6.77 -1.47
CA ARG A 36 10.27 7.29 -0.96
C ARG A 36 11.09 6.21 -0.27
N MET A 37 10.47 5.32 0.50
CA MET A 37 11.18 4.24 1.17
C MET A 37 11.69 3.20 0.18
N ALA A 38 10.89 2.85 -0.83
CA ALA A 38 11.32 1.99 -1.93
C ALA A 38 12.51 2.59 -2.68
N ALA A 39 12.38 3.84 -3.12
CA ALA A 39 13.46 4.57 -3.80
C ALA A 39 14.74 4.63 -2.95
N ARG A 40 14.63 4.87 -1.64
CA ARG A 40 15.78 4.85 -0.72
C ARG A 40 16.44 3.48 -0.65
N ARG A 41 15.66 2.40 -0.57
CA ARG A 41 16.23 1.04 -0.55
C ARG A 41 16.94 0.73 -1.87
N LEU A 42 16.38 1.14 -3.00
CA LEU A 42 17.01 0.97 -4.31
C LEU A 42 18.28 1.79 -4.46
N ALA A 43 18.26 3.05 -4.02
CA ALA A 43 19.46 3.89 -3.97
C ALA A 43 20.55 3.32 -3.04
N ALA A 44 20.15 2.60 -1.99
CA ALA A 44 21.07 1.86 -1.12
C ALA A 44 21.57 0.54 -1.73
N GLY A 45 21.19 0.20 -2.97
CA GLY A 45 21.60 -1.03 -3.65
C GLY A 45 20.80 -2.27 -3.25
N ALA A 46 19.61 -2.11 -2.67
CA ALA A 46 18.76 -3.25 -2.35
C ALA A 46 18.32 -3.97 -3.63
N THR A 47 18.69 -5.25 -3.72
CA THR A 47 18.29 -6.13 -4.83
C THR A 47 16.90 -6.74 -4.62
N ARG A 48 16.37 -6.69 -3.40
CA ARG A 48 15.06 -7.23 -3.02
C ARG A 48 14.33 -6.28 -2.06
N VAL A 49 13.13 -5.89 -2.44
CA VAL A 49 12.26 -5.03 -1.63
C VAL A 49 10.90 -5.71 -1.46
N SER A 50 10.51 -5.99 -0.21
CA SER A 50 9.20 -6.52 0.13
C SER A 50 8.25 -5.38 0.49
N LEU A 51 7.08 -5.29 -0.15
CA LEU A 51 6.06 -4.31 0.24
C LEU A 51 5.60 -4.51 1.68
N LYS A 52 5.54 -5.76 2.15
CA LYS A 52 5.20 -6.06 3.54
C LYS A 52 6.17 -5.36 4.50
N ASP A 53 7.48 -5.46 4.26
CA ASP A 53 8.48 -4.83 5.13
C ASP A 53 8.38 -3.30 5.10
N LEU A 54 8.15 -2.73 3.93
CA LEU A 54 7.91 -1.29 3.79
C LEU A 54 6.66 -0.84 4.56
N PHE A 55 5.60 -1.64 4.54
CA PHE A 55 4.38 -1.38 5.31
C PHE A 55 4.61 -1.47 6.82
N GLU A 56 5.35 -2.48 7.28
CA GLU A 56 5.69 -2.63 8.69
C GLU A 56 6.60 -1.49 9.16
N ASP A 57 7.59 -1.09 8.36
CA ASP A 57 8.42 0.10 8.64
C ASP A 57 7.59 1.37 8.69
N LEU A 58 6.68 1.56 7.73
CA LEU A 58 5.77 2.70 7.72
C LEU A 58 4.91 2.71 8.99
N ARG A 59 4.36 1.57 9.38
CA ARG A 59 3.58 1.42 10.60
C ARG A 59 4.39 1.75 11.86
N ARG A 60 5.68 1.39 11.90
CA ARG A 60 6.59 1.78 12.98
C ARG A 60 6.85 3.29 13.03
N GLN A 61 6.91 3.96 11.89
CA GLN A 61 7.16 5.40 11.81
C GLN A 61 5.92 6.25 12.13
N LEU A 62 4.72 5.72 11.96
CA LEU A 62 3.47 6.42 12.28
C LEU A 62 3.05 6.15 13.74
N PRO A 63 3.13 7.16 14.64
CA PRO A 63 2.84 6.97 16.07
C PRO A 63 1.40 6.54 16.37
N TYR A 64 0.45 6.80 15.47
CA TYR A 64 -0.96 6.44 15.62
C TYR A 64 -1.40 5.31 14.67
N GLY A 65 -0.48 4.77 13.88
CA GLY A 65 -0.81 3.89 12.74
C GLY A 65 -1.69 4.59 11.70
N VAL A 66 -1.92 3.94 10.56
CA VAL A 66 -2.92 4.41 9.59
C VAL A 66 -4.17 3.54 9.76
N ALA A 67 -5.27 4.16 10.19
CA ALA A 67 -6.55 3.47 10.33
C ALA A 67 -6.99 2.90 8.97
N GLY A 68 -7.17 1.58 8.89
CA GLY A 68 -7.55 0.90 7.65
C GLY A 68 -6.38 0.43 6.77
N LEU A 69 -5.12 0.49 7.24
CA LEU A 69 -3.99 -0.12 6.55
C LEU A 69 -4.13 -1.65 6.55
N ASN A 70 -4.76 -2.19 5.51
CA ASN A 70 -4.99 -3.62 5.35
C ASN A 70 -3.86 -4.27 4.54
N ASN A 71 -3.40 -5.44 4.99
CA ASN A 71 -2.43 -6.26 4.26
C ASN A 71 -2.87 -6.60 2.84
N ASN A 72 -4.17 -6.63 2.56
CA ASN A 72 -4.72 -6.84 1.21
C ASN A 72 -4.32 -5.71 0.24
N PHE A 73 -4.03 -4.50 0.74
CA PHE A 73 -3.63 -3.36 -0.08
C PHE A 73 -2.15 -3.38 -0.46
N THR A 74 -1.32 -4.17 0.23
CA THR A 74 0.11 -4.27 -0.07
C THR A 74 0.36 -4.68 -1.52
N ALA A 75 -0.40 -5.64 -2.04
CA ALA A 75 -0.28 -6.11 -3.42
C ALA A 75 -0.77 -5.06 -4.45
N LEU A 76 -1.78 -4.27 -4.10
CA LEU A 76 -2.30 -3.19 -4.96
C LEU A 76 -1.31 -2.03 -5.02
N HIS A 77 -0.75 -1.62 -3.88
CA HIS A 77 0.33 -0.64 -3.84
C HIS A 77 1.57 -1.14 -4.59
N ALA A 78 1.93 -2.42 -4.46
CA ALA A 78 3.06 -2.97 -5.19
C ALA A 78 2.87 -2.87 -6.71
N ARG A 79 1.68 -3.26 -7.20
CA ARG A 79 1.34 -3.14 -8.62
C ARG A 79 1.39 -1.70 -9.10
N ARG A 80 0.83 -0.76 -8.33
CA ARG A 80 0.87 0.67 -8.67
C ARG A 80 2.30 1.23 -8.70
N LEU A 81 3.13 0.88 -7.72
CA LEU A 81 4.54 1.32 -7.69
C LEU A 81 5.32 0.77 -8.89
N ILE A 82 5.02 -0.46 -9.33
CA ILE A 82 5.65 -1.05 -10.52
C ILE A 82 5.11 -0.41 -11.81
N ASP A 83 3.83 -0.06 -11.86
CA ASP A 83 3.23 0.64 -13.00
C ASP A 83 3.85 2.04 -13.18
N ASP A 84 3.97 2.79 -12.08
CA ASP A 84 4.63 4.11 -12.05
C ASP A 84 6.15 4.01 -12.26
N HIS A 85 6.78 2.92 -11.78
CA HIS A 85 8.21 2.67 -11.89
C HIS A 85 8.51 1.26 -12.45
N PRO A 86 8.43 1.06 -13.78
CA PRO A 86 8.59 -0.26 -14.40
C PRO A 86 9.95 -0.92 -14.09
N HIS A 87 10.98 -0.09 -13.91
CA HIS A 87 12.33 -0.53 -13.53
C HIS A 87 12.40 -1.16 -12.12
N TRP A 88 11.38 -0.94 -11.28
CA TRP A 88 11.29 -1.57 -9.96
C TRP A 88 10.73 -3.00 -10.01
N ALA A 89 10.17 -3.45 -11.13
CA ALA A 89 9.61 -4.80 -11.26
C ALA A 89 10.61 -5.91 -10.93
N GLY A 90 11.90 -5.71 -11.25
CA GLY A 90 12.97 -6.69 -11.02
C GLY A 90 13.47 -6.78 -9.58
N VAL A 91 13.15 -5.78 -8.76
CA VAL A 91 13.60 -5.64 -7.36
C VAL A 91 12.47 -5.88 -6.36
N PHE A 92 11.22 -5.63 -6.76
CA PHE A 92 10.06 -5.99 -5.94
C PHE A 92 9.79 -7.49 -6.00
N GLU A 93 9.89 -8.15 -4.86
CA GLU A 93 9.50 -9.54 -4.73
C GLU A 93 7.97 -9.62 -4.56
N LEU A 94 7.25 -9.46 -5.67
CA LEU A 94 5.85 -9.86 -5.72
C LEU A 94 5.83 -11.37 -5.49
N ARG A 95 5.28 -11.82 -4.35
CA ARG A 95 5.03 -13.24 -4.11
C ARG A 95 4.26 -13.78 -5.33
N ARG A 96 4.96 -14.49 -6.21
CA ARG A 96 4.32 -15.25 -7.29
C ARG A 96 3.51 -16.30 -6.56
N ARG A 97 2.18 -16.21 -6.57
CA ARG A 97 1.35 -17.33 -6.12
C ARG A 97 1.76 -18.50 -7.01
N ARG A 98 2.54 -19.44 -6.47
CA ARG A 98 2.70 -20.74 -7.09
C ARG A 98 1.31 -21.37 -7.00
N ALA A 99 0.62 -21.44 -8.12
CA ALA A 99 -0.43 -22.44 -8.27
C ALA A 99 0.30 -23.79 -8.22
N ALA A 100 -0.04 -24.59 -7.21
CA ALA A 100 0.36 -25.98 -7.14
C ALA A 100 -0.54 -26.81 -8.06
#